data_AF-A0A7V9MP76-F1
#
_entry.id   AF-A0A7V9MP76-F1
#
_cell.length_a   1.000
_cell.length_b   1.000
_cell.length_c   1.000
_cell.angle_alpha   90.00
_cell.angle_beta   90.00
_cell.angle_gamma   90.00
#
_symmetry.space_group_name_H-M   'P 1'
#
loop_
_entity.id
_entity.type
_entity.pdbx_description
1 polymer ?
#
loop_
_entity_poly.entity_id
_entity_poly.type
_entity_poly.pdbx_seq_one_letter_code
_entity_poly.pdbx_strand_id
1 'polypeptide(L)'
;MRALVYSKYGPPELAELMEVNKPIPKDNEVLIKVRATTVNHTDCAFRSAEYFINRFFSGLLKPTNKILGNEFAGEIEAKDKYVTLFNIGAGGKLMRKVLTTTILLIIQSLFAFGQIDTTLSKTIDSLAFEDQKWRGLIRHINNNEIDTISKEIVSLNLRLTDSLNLIEIKRLFEEYGFLGYDKVGKNSSKNFWLLVQHADKNPEFQLEVLRSMKLAADNGNASLIDFAYLIDRVKVNTGQLQIFGTQMQLNDSKTSYEPKPLLDPENVNLKRKEVGLNTIEEYIKIMNDRYYGTITK
;
A
#
# COMPACT_ATOMS: atom_id res chain seq x y z
N MET A 1 -23.75 -16.55 40.41
CA MET A 1 -22.47 -17.21 40.07
C MET A 1 -21.35 -16.58 40.90
N ARG A 2 -20.24 -17.27 41.13
CA ARG A 2 -19.07 -16.68 41.81
C ARG A 2 -18.16 -16.01 40.79
N ALA A 3 -17.61 -14.85 41.13
CA ALA A 3 -16.65 -14.13 40.31
C ALA A 3 -15.63 -13.40 41.19
N LEU A 4 -14.40 -13.23 40.69
CA LEU A 4 -13.42 -12.36 41.32
C LEU A 4 -13.74 -10.92 40.91
N VAL A 5 -14.03 -10.07 41.90
CA VAL A 5 -14.51 -8.70 41.71
C VAL A 5 -13.55 -7.73 42.36
N TYR A 6 -13.15 -6.69 41.63
CA TYR A 6 -12.38 -5.57 42.19
C TYR A 6 -13.17 -4.27 42.03
N SER A 7 -13.17 -3.44 43.06
CA SER A 7 -13.95 -2.19 43.09
C SER A 7 -13.09 -0.93 43.11
N LYS A 8 -11.77 -1.10 43.29
CA LYS A 8 -10.75 -0.06 43.31
C LYS A 8 -9.52 -0.55 42.56
N TYR A 9 -8.83 0.36 41.87
CA TYR A 9 -7.53 0.06 41.30
C TYR A 9 -6.50 -0.17 42.41
N GLY A 10 -5.55 -1.08 42.19
CA GLY A 10 -4.48 -1.31 43.15
C GLY A 10 -3.86 -2.70 43.02
N PRO A 11 -3.32 -3.29 44.11
CA PRO A 11 -2.66 -4.60 44.11
C PRO A 11 -3.69 -5.77 44.21
N PRO A 12 -3.31 -7.03 43.90
CA PRO A 12 -4.28 -8.10 43.61
C PRO A 12 -5.14 -8.50 44.81
N GLU A 13 -4.70 -8.17 46.01
CA GLU A 13 -5.39 -8.39 47.28
C GLU A 13 -6.69 -7.59 47.41
N LEU A 14 -6.89 -6.56 46.58
CA LEU A 14 -8.15 -5.80 46.51
C LEU A 14 -9.26 -6.54 45.74
N ALA A 15 -8.95 -7.66 45.10
CA ALA A 15 -9.92 -8.46 44.37
C ALA A 15 -10.53 -9.50 45.31
N GLU A 16 -11.86 -9.52 45.39
CA GLU A 16 -12.61 -10.36 46.32
C GLU A 16 -13.48 -11.35 45.54
N LEU A 17 -13.57 -12.58 46.04
CA LEU A 17 -14.44 -13.60 45.45
C LEU A 17 -15.88 -13.39 45.94
N MET A 18 -16.74 -12.86 45.08
CA MET A 18 -18.11 -12.48 45.41
C MET A 18 -19.15 -13.34 44.68
N GLU A 19 -20.35 -13.44 45.25
CA GLU A 19 -21.52 -13.88 44.49
C GLU A 19 -22.12 -12.72 43.68
N VAL A 20 -22.33 -12.96 42.40
CA VAL A 20 -22.90 -12.00 41.45
C VAL A 20 -24.02 -12.63 40.64
N ASN A 21 -24.91 -11.79 40.10
CA ASN A 21 -25.98 -12.25 39.23
C ASN A 21 -25.40 -12.96 38.00
N LYS A 22 -25.99 -14.11 37.65
CA LYS A 22 -25.63 -14.82 36.43
C LYS A 22 -26.12 -14.00 35.23
N PRO A 23 -25.26 -13.67 34.25
CA PRO A 23 -25.68 -12.88 33.11
C PRO A 23 -26.68 -13.65 32.23
N ILE A 24 -27.60 -12.90 31.62
CA ILE A 24 -28.59 -13.42 30.68
C ILE A 24 -28.14 -12.96 29.27
N PRO A 25 -27.94 -13.88 28.31
CA PRO A 25 -27.57 -13.51 26.94
C PRO A 25 -28.59 -12.54 26.33
N LYS A 26 -28.09 -11.48 25.70
CA LYS A 26 -28.87 -10.61 24.81
C LYS A 26 -28.87 -11.15 23.39
N ASP A 27 -29.57 -10.46 22.50
CA ASP A 27 -29.59 -10.75 21.07
C ASP A 27 -28.18 -11.00 20.51
N ASN A 28 -27.98 -12.14 19.85
CA ASN A 28 -26.71 -12.61 19.30
C ASN A 28 -25.60 -13.00 20.31
N GLU A 29 -25.89 -13.09 21.60
CA GLU A 29 -24.92 -13.50 22.63
C GLU A 29 -25.08 -14.98 23.05
N VAL A 30 -24.02 -15.51 23.67
CA VAL A 30 -24.05 -16.82 24.33
C VAL A 30 -23.60 -16.70 25.78
N LEU A 31 -24.17 -17.52 26.66
CA LEU A 31 -23.68 -17.72 28.01
C LEU A 31 -22.75 -18.91 28.05
N ILE A 32 -21.56 -18.71 28.62
CA ILE A 32 -20.54 -19.76 28.70
C ILE A 32 -20.28 -20.07 30.17
N LYS A 33 -20.38 -21.35 30.50
CA LYS A 33 -19.92 -21.88 31.79
C LYS A 33 -18.41 -22.09 31.71
N VAL A 34 -17.67 -21.13 32.24
CA VAL A 34 -16.21 -21.16 32.28
C VAL A 34 -15.74 -22.34 33.13
N ARG A 35 -14.86 -23.18 32.56
CA ARG A 35 -14.18 -24.30 33.23
C ARG A 35 -12.74 -23.95 33.60
N ALA A 36 -12.09 -23.15 32.75
CA ALA A 36 -10.74 -22.63 32.97
C ALA A 36 -10.60 -21.23 32.37
N THR A 37 -9.74 -20.41 32.96
CA THR A 37 -9.39 -19.06 32.50
C THR A 37 -7.92 -18.81 32.78
N THR A 38 -7.31 -17.86 32.09
CA THR A 38 -5.92 -17.44 32.33
C THR A 38 -5.90 -16.15 33.17
N VAL A 39 -4.72 -15.83 33.70
CA VAL A 39 -4.39 -14.51 34.23
C VAL A 39 -3.28 -13.96 33.36
N ASN A 40 -3.51 -12.83 32.70
CA ASN A 40 -2.54 -12.24 31.78
C ASN A 40 -2.09 -10.85 32.21
N HIS A 41 -1.07 -10.33 31.52
CA HIS A 41 -0.52 -9.01 31.79
C HIS A 41 -1.57 -7.90 31.63
N THR A 42 -2.51 -8.05 30.70
CA THR A 42 -3.61 -7.11 30.47
C THR A 42 -4.54 -7.04 31.68
N ASP A 43 -4.95 -8.19 32.24
CA ASP A 43 -5.79 -8.24 33.43
C ASP A 43 -5.09 -7.52 34.60
N CYS A 44 -3.79 -7.74 34.77
CA CYS A 44 -2.98 -7.02 35.77
C CYS A 44 -2.94 -5.50 35.51
N ALA A 45 -2.71 -5.06 34.28
CA ALA A 45 -2.61 -3.65 33.91
C ALA A 45 -3.93 -2.88 34.06
N PHE A 46 -5.07 -3.53 33.78
CA PHE A 46 -6.41 -2.95 33.97
C PHE A 46 -6.84 -2.97 35.45
N ARG A 47 -6.40 -3.97 36.22
CA ARG A 47 -6.63 -4.06 37.66
C ARG A 47 -5.82 -3.03 38.45
N SER A 48 -4.53 -2.89 38.13
CA SER A 48 -3.63 -1.94 38.81
C SER A 48 -3.85 -0.51 38.36
N ALA A 49 -4.18 -0.30 37.08
CA ALA A 49 -4.17 0.99 36.42
C ALA A 49 -2.88 1.79 36.68
N GLU A 50 -1.75 1.08 36.66
CA GLU A 50 -0.40 1.63 36.81
C GLU A 50 -0.09 2.67 35.73
N TYR A 51 -0.47 2.37 34.48
CA TYR A 51 -0.47 3.36 33.41
C TYR A 51 -1.75 4.18 33.48
N PHE A 52 -1.62 5.46 33.82
CA PHE A 52 -2.75 6.39 33.95
C PHE A 52 -3.65 6.41 32.69
N ILE A 53 -3.08 6.21 31.50
CA ILE A 53 -3.81 6.14 30.24
C ILE A 53 -4.91 5.06 30.24
N ASN A 54 -4.72 3.95 30.96
CA ASN A 54 -5.71 2.87 31.04
C ASN A 54 -7.01 3.33 31.72
N ARG A 55 -6.95 4.36 32.57
CA ARG A 55 -8.11 4.90 33.29
C ARG A 55 -9.09 5.63 32.38
N PHE A 56 -8.64 6.12 31.21
CA PHE A 56 -9.55 6.68 30.21
C PHE A 56 -10.51 5.63 29.65
N PHE A 57 -10.09 4.36 29.60
CA PHE A 57 -10.88 3.27 29.04
C PHE A 57 -11.59 2.41 30.10
N SER A 58 -11.04 2.36 31.31
CA SER A 58 -11.54 1.50 32.41
C SER A 58 -12.24 2.26 33.53
N GLY A 59 -12.32 3.60 33.44
CA GLY A 59 -12.98 4.47 34.41
C GLY A 59 -11.98 5.33 35.17
N LEU A 60 -12.18 6.66 35.15
CA LEU A 60 -11.17 7.62 35.60
C LEU A 60 -10.80 7.47 37.09
N LEU A 61 -11.83 7.39 37.94
CA LEU A 61 -11.67 7.32 39.41
C LEU A 61 -11.69 5.88 39.94
N LYS A 62 -12.53 5.02 39.36
CA LYS A 62 -12.71 3.63 39.76
C LYS A 62 -13.08 2.76 38.55
N PRO A 63 -12.81 1.45 38.62
CA PRO A 63 -13.17 0.52 37.55
C PRO A 63 -14.66 0.56 37.20
N THR A 64 -14.97 0.74 35.92
CA THR A 64 -16.33 0.56 35.38
C THR A 64 -16.63 -0.93 35.17
N ASN A 65 -15.65 -1.69 34.67
CA ASN A 65 -15.69 -3.14 34.56
C ASN A 65 -15.02 -3.77 35.78
N LYS A 66 -15.81 -4.41 36.63
CA LYS A 66 -15.34 -4.94 37.92
C LYS A 66 -14.94 -6.42 37.89
N ILE A 67 -15.18 -7.10 36.77
CA ILE A 67 -14.83 -8.50 36.54
C ILE A 67 -13.97 -8.51 35.28
N LEU A 68 -12.74 -9.01 35.39
CA LEU A 68 -11.77 -9.08 34.29
C LEU A 68 -11.63 -10.53 33.79
N GLY A 69 -10.89 -10.71 32.71
CA GLY A 69 -10.66 -11.99 32.05
C GLY A 69 -10.94 -11.88 30.56
N ASN A 70 -9.91 -12.12 29.75
CA ASN A 70 -9.97 -11.98 28.29
C ASN A 70 -9.85 -13.32 27.55
N GLU A 71 -9.56 -14.41 28.27
CA GLU A 71 -9.36 -15.74 27.69
C GLU A 71 -9.99 -16.80 28.60
N PHE A 72 -10.75 -17.72 28.02
CA PHE A 72 -11.41 -18.77 28.78
C PHE A 72 -11.66 -20.02 27.93
N ALA A 73 -11.82 -21.14 28.61
CA ALA A 73 -12.33 -22.39 28.06
C ALA A 73 -13.56 -22.82 28.87
N GLY A 74 -14.63 -23.21 28.18
CA GLY A 74 -15.90 -23.54 28.80
C GLY A 74 -16.91 -24.14 27.84
N GLU A 75 -18.11 -24.40 28.37
CA GLU A 75 -19.24 -24.97 27.62
C GLU A 75 -20.32 -23.91 27.42
N ILE A 76 -21.00 -23.94 26.27
CA ILE A 76 -22.17 -23.08 26.04
C ILE A 76 -23.32 -23.57 26.93
N GLU A 77 -23.71 -22.73 27.88
CA GLU A 77 -24.76 -23.00 28.85
C GLU A 77 -26.12 -22.47 28.40
N ALA A 78 -26.13 -21.34 27.67
CA ALA A 78 -27.33 -20.77 27.05
C ALA A 78 -26.95 -19.93 25.81
N LYS A 79 -27.94 -19.64 24.97
CA LYS A 79 -27.78 -18.77 23.80
C LYS A 79 -29.06 -18.03 23.49
N ASP A 80 -28.94 -16.88 22.86
CA ASP A 80 -30.08 -16.20 22.25
C ASP A 80 -30.59 -16.94 20.99
N LYS A 81 -31.84 -16.67 20.62
CA LYS A 81 -32.54 -17.29 19.48
C LYS A 81 -31.88 -17.00 18.12
N TYR A 82 -31.19 -15.87 17.95
CA TYR A 82 -30.52 -15.54 16.68
C TYR A 82 -29.17 -16.24 16.51
N VAL A 83 -28.66 -16.92 17.55
CA VAL A 83 -27.40 -17.65 17.50
C VAL A 83 -27.59 -19.03 16.90
N THR A 84 -27.28 -19.17 15.61
CA THR A 84 -27.44 -20.42 14.84
C THR A 84 -26.17 -21.30 14.82
N LEU A 85 -24.99 -20.69 14.96
CA LEU A 85 -23.69 -21.36 14.78
C LEU A 85 -23.24 -22.22 15.99
N PHE A 86 -23.96 -22.18 17.10
CA PHE A 86 -23.55 -22.77 18.37
C PHE A 86 -24.67 -23.58 19.00
N ASN A 87 -24.34 -24.75 19.55
CA ASN A 87 -25.27 -25.61 20.26
C ASN A 87 -24.96 -25.62 21.75
N ILE A 88 -26.01 -25.71 22.58
CA ILE A 88 -25.89 -25.86 24.02
C ILE A 88 -25.17 -27.18 24.32
N GLY A 89 -24.25 -27.19 25.29
CA GLY A 89 -23.48 -28.38 25.66
C GLY A 89 -22.29 -28.69 24.75
N ALA A 90 -21.99 -27.88 23.73
CA ALA A 90 -20.78 -28.02 22.92
C ALA A 90 -19.53 -27.68 23.76
N GLY A 91 -18.91 -28.72 24.34
CA GLY A 91 -17.60 -28.66 24.98
C GLY A 91 -16.51 -29.07 23.99
N GLY A 92 -15.58 -28.16 23.69
CA GLY A 92 -14.28 -28.50 23.12
C GLY A 92 -14.27 -29.28 21.81
N LYS A 93 -14.95 -28.80 20.75
CA LYS A 93 -14.60 -29.18 19.36
C LYS A 93 -15.10 -28.16 18.33
N LEU A 94 -14.70 -26.90 18.47
CA LEU A 94 -14.35 -26.05 17.34
C LEU A 94 -13.65 -24.79 17.86
N MET A 95 -12.34 -24.69 17.66
CA MET A 95 -11.65 -23.40 17.57
C MET A 95 -12.30 -22.60 16.43
N ARG A 96 -13.40 -21.91 16.70
CA ARG A 96 -14.04 -21.01 15.73
C ARG A 96 -14.55 -19.71 16.33
N LYS A 97 -14.31 -19.45 17.62
CA LYS A 97 -14.70 -18.19 18.29
C LYS A 97 -13.55 -17.27 18.70
N VAL A 98 -12.32 -17.77 18.70
CA VAL A 98 -11.15 -16.92 18.38
C VAL A 98 -11.39 -16.29 17.00
N LEU A 99 -12.02 -17.03 16.08
CA LEU A 99 -12.32 -16.54 14.74
C LEU A 99 -13.23 -15.30 14.73
N THR A 100 -14.18 -15.05 15.63
CA THR A 100 -15.04 -13.85 15.52
C THR A 100 -14.38 -12.56 16.02
N THR A 101 -13.59 -12.59 17.09
CA THR A 101 -12.83 -11.41 17.54
C THR A 101 -11.60 -11.20 16.66
N THR A 102 -10.97 -12.28 16.20
CA THR A 102 -9.95 -12.21 15.13
C THR A 102 -10.56 -11.79 13.80
N ILE A 103 -11.79 -12.18 13.43
CA ILE A 103 -12.50 -11.69 12.23
C ILE A 103 -12.89 -10.22 12.38
N LEU A 104 -13.32 -9.75 13.56
CA LEU A 104 -13.66 -8.34 13.76
C LEU A 104 -12.41 -7.45 13.77
N LEU A 105 -11.29 -7.93 14.31
CA LEU A 105 -9.96 -7.32 14.18
C LEU A 105 -9.42 -7.42 12.75
N ILE A 106 -9.66 -8.52 12.03
CA ILE A 106 -9.34 -8.67 10.61
C ILE A 106 -10.19 -7.71 9.78
N ILE A 107 -11.46 -7.51 10.11
CA ILE A 107 -12.36 -6.56 9.44
C ILE A 107 -11.95 -5.12 9.75
N GLN A 108 -11.60 -4.77 11.00
CA GLN A 108 -11.04 -3.45 11.32
C GLN A 108 -9.66 -3.22 10.69
N SER A 109 -8.81 -4.25 10.59
CA SER A 109 -7.57 -4.17 9.81
C SER A 109 -7.82 -4.12 8.31
N LEU A 110 -8.87 -4.77 7.78
CA LEU A 110 -9.29 -4.66 6.38
C LEU A 110 -9.82 -3.25 6.06
N PHE A 111 -10.43 -2.56 7.03
CA PHE A 111 -10.80 -1.14 6.90
C PHE A 111 -9.58 -0.20 7.00
N ALA A 112 -8.51 -0.59 7.70
CA ALA A 112 -7.23 0.13 7.67
C ALA A 112 -6.40 -0.18 6.40
N PHE A 113 -6.59 -1.35 5.78
CA PHE A 113 -5.90 -1.79 4.56
C PHE A 113 -6.48 -1.23 3.26
N GLY A 114 -7.44 -0.31 3.32
CA GLY A 114 -8.16 0.17 2.13
C GLY A 114 -8.29 1.68 2.01
N GLN A 115 -7.73 2.47 2.92
CA GLN A 115 -7.73 3.92 2.77
C GLN A 115 -6.42 4.39 2.13
N ILE A 116 -6.56 5.01 0.96
CA ILE A 116 -5.49 5.73 0.28
C ILE A 116 -4.87 6.73 1.26
N ASP A 117 -3.55 6.67 1.42
CA ASP A 117 -2.80 7.67 2.18
C ASP A 117 -2.76 8.96 1.38
N THR A 118 -3.68 9.87 1.71
CA THR A 118 -3.82 11.16 1.02
C THR A 118 -2.63 12.09 1.28
N THR A 119 -1.91 11.93 2.39
CA THR A 119 -0.74 12.76 2.69
C THR A 119 0.42 12.33 1.81
N LEU A 120 0.70 11.02 1.77
CA LEU A 120 1.70 10.43 0.89
C LEU A 120 1.40 10.71 -0.58
N SER A 121 0.13 10.58 -0.98
CA SER A 121 -0.33 10.89 -2.35
C SER A 121 -0.03 12.33 -2.73
N LYS A 122 -0.35 13.31 -1.86
CA LYS A 122 -0.06 14.73 -2.09
C LYS A 122 1.44 15.02 -2.22
N THR A 123 2.26 14.36 -1.41
CA THR A 123 3.73 14.49 -1.52
C THR A 123 4.20 14.05 -2.90
N ILE A 124 3.82 12.85 -3.35
CA ILE A 124 4.21 12.32 -4.65
C ILE A 124 3.70 13.20 -5.79
N ASP A 125 2.43 13.63 -5.72
CA ASP A 125 1.82 14.46 -6.74
C ASP A 125 2.51 15.82 -6.86
N SER A 126 2.98 16.40 -5.74
CA SER A 126 3.75 17.64 -5.74
C SER A 126 5.12 17.47 -6.41
N LEU A 127 5.82 16.37 -6.14
CA LEU A 127 7.11 16.06 -6.77
C LEU A 127 6.95 15.86 -8.28
N ALA A 128 5.93 15.09 -8.68
CA ALA A 128 5.62 14.84 -10.08
C ALA A 128 5.15 16.10 -10.81
N PHE A 129 4.43 17.00 -10.14
CA PHE A 129 4.04 18.28 -10.72
C PHE A 129 5.26 19.13 -11.12
N GLU A 130 6.23 19.32 -10.22
CA GLU A 130 7.44 20.07 -10.54
C GLU A 130 8.32 19.36 -11.58
N ASP A 131 8.39 18.03 -11.53
CA ASP A 131 9.06 17.22 -12.56
C ASP A 131 8.47 17.45 -13.97
N GLN A 132 7.15 17.26 -14.10
CA GLN A 132 6.46 17.33 -15.38
C GLN A 132 6.44 18.74 -15.96
N LYS A 133 6.47 19.78 -15.12
CA LYS A 133 6.62 21.19 -15.53
C LYS A 133 7.89 21.38 -16.37
N TRP A 134 9.05 20.94 -15.89
CA TRP A 134 10.31 21.10 -16.62
C TRP A 134 10.37 20.21 -17.87
N ARG A 135 9.84 18.98 -17.80
CA ARG A 135 9.71 18.07 -18.96
C ARG A 135 8.80 18.63 -20.05
N GLY A 136 7.72 19.30 -19.67
CA GLY A 136 6.84 20.02 -20.58
C GLY A 136 7.58 21.15 -21.27
N LEU A 137 8.22 22.03 -20.51
CA LEU A 137 8.97 23.17 -21.05
C LEU A 137 10.08 22.75 -22.01
N ILE A 138 10.90 21.75 -21.66
CA ILE A 138 11.98 21.31 -22.56
C ILE A 138 11.43 20.70 -23.86
N ARG A 139 10.28 20.01 -23.80
CA ARG A 139 9.61 19.49 -25.00
C ARG A 139 9.13 20.62 -25.90
N HIS A 140 8.46 21.62 -25.35
CA HIS A 140 8.00 22.79 -26.10
C HIS A 140 9.18 23.56 -26.74
N ILE A 141 10.28 23.76 -26.00
CA ILE A 141 11.51 24.35 -26.55
C ILE A 141 12.06 23.52 -27.71
N ASN A 142 12.17 22.20 -27.55
CA ASN A 142 12.66 21.31 -28.61
C ASN A 142 11.74 21.25 -29.84
N ASN A 143 10.46 21.58 -29.67
CA ASN A 143 9.50 21.71 -30.76
C ASN A 143 9.47 23.12 -31.38
N ASN A 144 10.35 24.03 -30.95
CA ASN A 144 10.40 25.43 -31.35
C ASN A 144 9.11 26.21 -31.03
N GLU A 145 8.43 25.86 -29.94
CA GLU A 145 7.17 26.49 -29.51
C GLU A 145 7.39 27.63 -28.49
N ILE A 146 8.58 27.74 -27.90
CA ILE A 146 8.93 28.74 -26.86
C ILE A 146 10.32 29.30 -27.13
N ASP A 147 10.47 30.62 -27.07
CA ASP A 147 11.73 31.37 -27.27
C ASP A 147 12.14 32.23 -26.05
N THR A 148 11.26 32.41 -25.07
CA THR A 148 11.46 33.34 -23.94
C THR A 148 12.28 32.78 -22.78
N ILE A 149 12.44 31.46 -22.68
CA ILE A 149 13.17 30.79 -21.60
C ILE A 149 14.35 30.03 -22.20
N SER A 150 15.55 30.21 -21.65
CA SER A 150 16.73 29.54 -22.17
C SER A 150 16.69 28.03 -21.93
N LYS A 151 17.15 27.27 -22.93
CA LYS A 151 17.23 25.80 -22.86
C LYS A 151 18.17 25.36 -21.74
N GLU A 152 19.22 26.12 -21.47
CA GLU A 152 20.20 25.86 -20.43
C GLU A 152 19.56 25.94 -19.03
N ILE A 153 18.73 26.95 -18.77
CA ILE A 153 18.01 27.12 -17.49
C ILE A 153 17.04 25.96 -17.27
N VAL A 154 16.23 25.63 -18.29
CA VAL A 154 15.29 24.51 -18.19
C VAL A 154 16.03 23.19 -17.95
N SER A 155 17.13 22.96 -18.68
CA SER A 155 17.95 21.75 -18.52
C SER A 155 18.62 21.66 -17.16
N LEU A 156 19.05 22.78 -16.57
CA LEU A 156 19.59 22.82 -15.21
C LEU A 156 18.52 22.46 -14.18
N ASN A 157 17.35 23.10 -14.25
CA ASN A 157 16.24 22.83 -13.33
C ASN A 157 15.74 21.38 -13.42
N LEU A 158 15.72 20.81 -14.63
CA LEU A 158 15.40 19.41 -14.84
C LEU A 158 16.40 18.49 -14.12
N ARG A 159 17.71 18.72 -14.25
CA ARG A 159 18.73 17.92 -13.53
C ARG A 159 18.65 18.09 -12.01
N LEU A 160 18.39 19.30 -11.54
CA LEU A 160 18.20 19.57 -10.11
C LEU A 160 16.98 18.84 -9.56
N THR A 161 15.86 18.91 -10.29
CA THR A 161 14.60 18.25 -9.95
C THR A 161 14.78 16.73 -9.93
N ASP A 162 15.39 16.14 -10.96
CA ASP A 162 15.71 14.71 -11.01
C ASP A 162 16.54 14.28 -9.78
N SER A 163 17.53 15.08 -9.38
CA SER A 163 18.42 14.78 -8.24
C SER A 163 17.71 14.87 -6.89
N LEU A 164 16.85 15.87 -6.70
CA LEU A 164 16.07 16.04 -5.47
C LEU A 164 14.99 14.96 -5.37
N ASN A 165 14.28 14.69 -6.47
CA ASN A 165 13.26 13.64 -6.52
C ASN A 165 13.87 12.27 -6.23
N LEU A 166 15.07 11.97 -6.73
CA LEU A 166 15.78 10.71 -6.45
C LEU A 166 15.96 10.46 -4.95
N ILE A 167 16.31 11.49 -4.17
CA ILE A 167 16.48 11.37 -2.71
C ILE A 167 15.15 10.96 -2.07
N GLU A 168 14.08 11.66 -2.43
CA GLU A 168 12.77 11.45 -1.81
C GLU A 168 12.14 10.12 -2.24
N ILE A 169 12.20 9.74 -3.52
CA ILE A 169 11.63 8.46 -3.96
C ILE A 169 12.41 7.25 -3.43
N LYS A 170 13.72 7.37 -3.19
CA LYS A 170 14.50 6.33 -2.50
C LYS A 170 14.02 6.18 -1.06
N ARG A 171 13.91 7.29 -0.33
CA ARG A 171 13.38 7.31 1.05
C ARG A 171 11.99 6.70 1.13
N LEU A 172 11.08 7.09 0.23
CA LEU A 172 9.73 6.54 0.15
C LEU A 172 9.72 5.05 -0.18
N PHE A 173 10.57 4.60 -1.11
CA PHE A 173 10.65 3.19 -1.47
C PHE A 173 11.23 2.33 -0.34
N GLU A 174 12.24 2.83 0.39
CA GLU A 174 12.79 2.16 1.57
C GLU A 174 11.76 2.01 2.68
N GLU A 175 10.91 3.03 2.89
CA GLU A 175 9.90 3.03 3.96
C GLU A 175 8.65 2.21 3.60
N TYR A 176 8.19 2.27 2.35
CA TYR A 176 6.87 1.75 1.96
C TYR A 176 6.89 0.66 0.87
N GLY A 177 8.04 0.42 0.22
CA GLY A 177 8.12 -0.39 -0.99
C GLY A 177 7.46 0.30 -2.19
N PHE A 178 7.03 -0.48 -3.19
CA PHE A 178 6.30 0.09 -4.32
C PHE A 178 4.95 0.67 -3.89
N LEU A 179 4.72 1.94 -4.25
CA LEU A 179 3.49 2.66 -3.92
C LEU A 179 2.39 2.32 -4.93
N GLY A 180 1.73 1.18 -4.68
CA GLY A 180 0.62 0.67 -5.48
C GLY A 180 -0.70 1.44 -5.33
N TYR A 181 -1.70 1.02 -6.09
CA TYR A 181 -3.04 1.62 -6.12
C TYR A 181 -3.76 1.59 -4.77
N ASP A 182 -3.56 0.53 -4.00
CA ASP A 182 -4.08 0.35 -2.66
C ASP A 182 -3.54 1.39 -1.66
N LYS A 183 -2.28 1.81 -1.82
CA LYS A 183 -1.60 2.76 -0.93
C LYS A 183 -1.89 4.21 -1.29
N VAL A 184 -1.76 4.57 -2.56
CA VAL A 184 -1.73 5.98 -3.01
C VAL A 184 -2.73 6.28 -4.12
N GLY A 185 -3.53 5.30 -4.55
CA GLY A 185 -4.43 5.44 -5.69
C GLY A 185 -3.70 5.42 -7.03
N LYS A 186 -4.47 5.28 -8.13
CA LYS A 186 -3.91 5.09 -9.48
C LYS A 186 -3.06 6.27 -9.96
N ASN A 187 -3.51 7.50 -9.70
CA ASN A 187 -2.83 8.70 -10.17
C ASN A 187 -1.47 8.87 -9.49
N SER A 188 -1.44 8.82 -8.15
CA SER A 188 -0.19 9.01 -7.41
C SER A 188 0.74 7.81 -7.56
N SER A 189 0.23 6.58 -7.74
CA SER A 189 1.06 5.43 -8.09
C SER A 189 1.77 5.63 -9.44
N LYS A 190 1.04 6.13 -10.45
CA LYS A 190 1.64 6.51 -11.74
C LYS A 190 2.66 7.63 -11.60
N ASN A 191 2.39 8.64 -10.76
CA ASN A 191 3.33 9.73 -10.49
C ASN A 191 4.61 9.24 -9.81
N PHE A 192 4.49 8.35 -8.81
CA PHE A 192 5.65 7.70 -8.19
C PHE A 192 6.48 6.94 -9.22
N TRP A 193 5.83 6.16 -10.08
CA TRP A 193 6.50 5.47 -11.18
C TRP A 193 7.18 6.42 -12.18
N LEU A 194 6.56 7.55 -12.54
CA LEU A 194 7.17 8.56 -13.43
C LEU A 194 8.49 9.08 -12.84
N LEU A 195 8.51 9.39 -11.55
CA LEU A 195 9.71 9.84 -10.86
C LEU A 195 10.81 8.77 -10.86
N VAL A 196 10.46 7.51 -10.62
CA VAL A 196 11.42 6.38 -10.71
C VAL A 196 11.96 6.22 -12.13
N GLN A 197 11.10 6.35 -13.14
CA GLN A 197 11.51 6.27 -14.54
C GLN A 197 12.58 7.32 -14.89
N HIS A 198 12.51 8.51 -14.30
CA HIS A 198 13.48 9.59 -14.54
C HIS A 198 14.80 9.43 -13.79
N ALA A 199 14.93 8.43 -12.91
CA ALA A 199 16.18 8.07 -12.26
C ALA A 199 17.16 7.30 -13.18
N ASP A 200 17.29 7.71 -14.46
CA ASP A 200 18.04 7.01 -15.52
C ASP A 200 19.52 6.72 -15.15
N LYS A 201 20.10 7.53 -14.26
CA LYS A 201 21.48 7.36 -13.75
C LYS A 201 21.61 6.34 -12.62
N ASN A 202 20.51 5.70 -12.21
CA ASN A 202 20.47 4.72 -11.11
C ASN A 202 19.69 3.46 -11.55
N PRO A 203 20.18 2.72 -12.57
CA PRO A 203 19.51 1.53 -13.07
C PRO A 203 19.34 0.43 -12.01
N GLU A 204 20.23 0.34 -11.03
CA GLU A 204 20.12 -0.60 -9.90
C GLU A 204 18.88 -0.29 -9.05
N PHE A 205 18.66 0.98 -8.71
CA PHE A 205 17.47 1.42 -7.99
C PHE A 205 16.20 1.18 -8.80
N GLN A 206 16.22 1.50 -10.11
CA GLN A 206 15.09 1.22 -10.99
C GLN A 206 14.77 -0.29 -11.01
N LEU A 207 15.79 -1.16 -10.99
CA LEU A 207 15.61 -2.62 -10.95
C LEU A 207 15.01 -3.09 -9.62
N GLU A 208 15.39 -2.50 -8.48
CA GLU A 208 14.79 -2.79 -7.18
C GLU A 208 13.30 -2.43 -7.16
N VAL A 209 12.95 -1.21 -7.60
CA VAL A 209 11.56 -0.80 -7.73
C VAL A 209 10.81 -1.72 -8.69
N LEU A 210 11.41 -2.08 -9.83
CA LEU A 210 10.79 -2.94 -10.83
C LEU A 210 10.43 -4.33 -10.28
N ARG A 211 11.28 -4.92 -9.42
CA ARG A 211 10.99 -6.20 -8.75
C ARG A 211 9.78 -6.08 -7.83
N SER A 212 9.71 -5.02 -7.03
CA SER A 212 8.56 -4.74 -6.15
C SER A 212 7.29 -4.45 -6.95
N MET A 213 7.41 -3.64 -8.01
CA MET A 213 6.34 -3.28 -8.94
C MET A 213 5.78 -4.49 -9.68
N LYS A 214 6.62 -5.46 -10.06
CA LYS A 214 6.16 -6.69 -10.73
C LYS A 214 5.16 -7.45 -9.85
N LEU A 215 5.50 -7.63 -8.57
CA LEU A 215 4.60 -8.28 -7.61
C LEU A 215 3.30 -7.48 -7.44
N ALA A 216 3.37 -6.15 -7.43
CA ALA A 216 2.18 -5.31 -7.37
C ALA A 216 1.32 -5.43 -8.65
N ALA A 217 1.94 -5.41 -9.83
CA ALA A 217 1.25 -5.50 -11.12
C ALA A 217 0.57 -6.86 -11.32
N ASP A 218 1.21 -7.95 -10.91
CA ASP A 218 0.64 -9.31 -10.98
C ASP A 218 -0.60 -9.46 -10.09
N ASN A 219 -0.72 -8.65 -9.04
CA ASN A 219 -1.89 -8.58 -8.17
C ASN A 219 -2.89 -7.48 -8.58
N GLY A 220 -2.74 -6.87 -9.76
CA GLY A 220 -3.61 -5.79 -10.25
C GLY A 220 -3.45 -4.45 -9.50
N ASN A 221 -2.39 -4.30 -8.73
CA ASN A 221 -2.09 -3.14 -7.88
C ASN A 221 -1.07 -2.17 -8.50
N ALA A 222 -0.68 -2.40 -9.76
CA ALA A 222 0.16 -1.51 -10.55
C ALA A 222 -0.12 -1.70 -12.05
N SER A 223 0.34 -0.78 -12.88
CA SER A 223 0.12 -0.79 -14.33
C SER A 223 1.12 -1.70 -15.04
N LEU A 224 0.62 -2.67 -15.83
CA LEU A 224 1.47 -3.50 -16.69
C LEU A 224 2.13 -2.69 -17.82
N ILE A 225 1.48 -1.62 -18.27
CA ILE A 225 2.04 -0.67 -19.23
C ILE A 225 3.27 0.02 -18.61
N ASP A 226 3.12 0.56 -17.40
CA ASP A 226 4.19 1.28 -16.71
C ASP A 226 5.36 0.32 -16.39
N PHE A 227 5.05 -0.94 -16.05
CA PHE A 227 6.06 -1.99 -15.90
C PHE A 227 6.86 -2.21 -17.19
N ALA A 228 6.17 -2.33 -18.34
CA ALA A 228 6.79 -2.53 -19.64
C ALA A 228 7.74 -1.38 -20.03
N TYR A 229 7.35 -0.14 -19.76
CA TYR A 229 8.20 1.03 -19.96
C TYR A 229 9.45 1.03 -19.07
N LEU A 230 9.32 0.62 -17.80
CA LEU A 230 10.45 0.62 -16.86
C LEU A 230 11.43 -0.51 -17.13
N ILE A 231 10.97 -1.74 -17.42
CA ILE A 231 11.87 -2.86 -17.73
C ILE A 231 12.69 -2.61 -18.99
N ASP A 232 12.06 -2.08 -20.05
CA ASP A 232 12.77 -1.74 -21.29
C ASP A 232 13.82 -0.65 -21.05
N ARG A 233 13.48 0.37 -20.25
CA ARG A 233 14.42 1.44 -19.87
C ARG A 233 15.63 0.90 -19.11
N VAL A 234 15.41 0.07 -18.09
CA VAL A 234 16.50 -0.58 -17.34
C VAL A 234 17.37 -1.43 -18.27
N LYS A 235 16.75 -2.20 -19.18
CA LYS A 235 17.48 -3.02 -20.15
C LYS A 235 18.35 -2.17 -21.06
N VAL A 236 17.79 -1.15 -21.69
CA VAL A 236 18.54 -0.25 -22.58
C VAL A 236 19.68 0.46 -21.84
N ASN A 237 19.43 0.99 -20.64
CA ASN A 237 20.44 1.70 -19.86
C ASN A 237 21.55 0.76 -19.34
N THR A 238 21.31 -0.55 -19.32
CA THR A 238 22.30 -1.58 -18.98
C THR A 238 22.84 -2.33 -20.20
N GLY A 239 22.64 -1.82 -21.41
CA GLY A 239 23.19 -2.38 -22.65
C GLY A 239 22.49 -3.65 -23.16
N GLN A 240 21.31 -3.97 -22.64
CA GLN A 240 20.50 -5.12 -23.05
C GLN A 240 19.44 -4.73 -24.09
N LEU A 241 19.04 -5.70 -24.91
CA LEU A 241 17.91 -5.58 -25.81
C LEU A 241 16.60 -5.45 -25.01
N GLN A 242 15.72 -4.55 -25.48
CA GLN A 242 14.43 -4.30 -24.84
C GLN A 242 13.35 -5.27 -25.35
N ILE A 243 12.26 -5.45 -24.60
CA ILE A 243 11.22 -6.45 -24.87
C ILE A 243 10.05 -5.82 -25.64
N PHE A 244 9.60 -4.63 -25.22
CA PHE A 244 8.34 -4.06 -25.69
C PHE A 244 8.53 -2.92 -26.70
N GLY A 245 9.75 -2.40 -26.89
CA GLY A 245 10.01 -1.30 -27.81
C GLY A 245 9.51 0.04 -27.30
N THR A 246 9.57 0.26 -26.00
CA THR A 246 9.14 1.53 -25.38
C THR A 246 10.21 2.61 -25.38
N GLN A 247 11.48 2.22 -25.52
CA GLN A 247 12.60 3.16 -25.62
C GLN A 247 12.91 3.43 -27.09
N MET A 248 12.82 4.70 -27.47
CA MET A 248 12.93 5.14 -28.86
C MET A 248 14.22 5.92 -29.08
N GLN A 249 14.64 6.00 -30.34
CA GLN A 249 15.73 6.85 -30.82
C GLN A 249 15.29 7.50 -32.14
N LEU A 250 15.95 8.60 -32.53
CA LEU A 250 15.85 9.08 -33.91
C LEU A 250 16.66 8.14 -34.80
N ASN A 251 16.14 7.84 -36.00
CA ASN A 251 16.91 7.16 -37.03
C ASN A 251 18.09 8.02 -37.53
N ASP A 252 19.02 7.41 -38.26
CA ASP A 252 20.24 8.08 -38.73
C ASP A 252 19.96 9.32 -39.59
N SER A 253 18.90 9.29 -40.39
CA SER A 253 18.45 10.42 -41.22
C SER A 253 17.67 11.49 -40.44
N LYS A 254 17.38 11.26 -39.15
CA LYS A 254 16.55 12.12 -38.29
C LYS A 254 15.16 12.40 -38.85
N THR A 255 14.60 11.50 -39.66
CA THR A 255 13.29 11.65 -40.31
C THR A 255 12.15 10.96 -39.54
N SER A 256 12.48 10.06 -38.61
CA SER A 256 11.50 9.37 -37.77
C SER A 256 12.13 8.87 -36.48
N TYR A 257 11.31 8.70 -35.45
CA TYR A 257 11.63 7.83 -34.33
C TYR A 257 11.50 6.37 -34.73
N GLU A 258 12.32 5.54 -34.11
CA GLU A 258 12.31 4.08 -34.20
C GLU A 258 12.64 3.48 -32.82
N PRO A 259 12.17 2.26 -32.52
CA PRO A 259 12.58 1.60 -31.29
C PRO A 259 14.09 1.33 -31.29
N LYS A 260 14.72 1.52 -30.14
CA LYS A 260 16.06 0.95 -29.90
C LYS A 260 16.03 -0.58 -30.06
N PRO A 261 17.18 -1.25 -30.26
CA PRO A 261 17.24 -2.69 -30.54
C PRO A 261 16.35 -3.57 -29.66
N LEU A 262 15.55 -4.42 -30.30
CA LEU A 262 14.57 -5.31 -29.68
C LEU A 262 15.14 -6.72 -29.50
N LEU A 263 14.68 -7.42 -28.47
CA LEU A 263 14.99 -8.83 -28.26
C LEU A 263 14.35 -9.73 -29.32
N ASP A 264 13.10 -9.42 -29.69
CA ASP A 264 12.31 -10.16 -30.68
C ASP A 264 11.46 -9.16 -31.50
N PRO A 265 12.02 -8.58 -32.58
CA PRO A 265 11.32 -7.61 -33.42
C PRO A 265 10.06 -8.18 -34.09
N GLU A 266 10.08 -9.45 -34.48
CA GLU A 266 8.99 -10.08 -35.25
C GLU A 266 7.73 -10.24 -34.40
N ASN A 267 7.89 -10.56 -33.11
CA ASN A 267 6.77 -10.79 -32.20
C ASN A 267 6.50 -9.63 -31.23
N VAL A 268 7.14 -8.46 -31.42
CA VAL A 268 7.03 -7.33 -30.48
C VAL A 268 5.58 -6.91 -30.24
N ASN A 269 4.73 -6.90 -31.29
CA ASN A 269 3.33 -6.51 -31.17
C ASN A 269 2.49 -7.53 -30.38
N LEU A 270 2.86 -8.82 -30.38
CA LEU A 270 2.24 -9.81 -29.50
C LEU A 270 2.57 -9.49 -28.03
N LYS A 271 3.83 -9.19 -27.74
CA LYS A 271 4.28 -8.79 -26.39
C LYS A 271 3.64 -7.49 -25.91
N ARG A 272 3.54 -6.49 -26.78
CA ARG A 272 2.86 -5.23 -26.47
C ARG A 272 1.39 -5.44 -26.13
N LYS A 273 0.70 -6.30 -26.87
CA LYS A 273 -0.70 -6.66 -26.60
C LYS A 273 -0.89 -7.35 -25.24
N GLU A 274 0.02 -8.24 -24.83
CA GLU A 274 -0.03 -8.94 -23.53
C GLU A 274 -0.12 -7.98 -22.34
N VAL A 275 0.47 -6.79 -22.45
CA VAL A 275 0.51 -5.77 -21.38
C VAL A 275 -0.40 -4.56 -21.64
N GLY A 276 -1.16 -4.57 -22.73
CA GLY A 276 -2.09 -3.49 -23.09
C GLY A 276 -1.47 -2.28 -23.77
N LEU A 277 -0.28 -2.41 -24.37
CA LEU A 277 0.34 -1.37 -25.20
C LEU A 277 -0.26 -1.37 -26.63
N ASN A 278 -0.33 -0.18 -27.23
CA ASN A 278 -0.57 0.03 -28.67
C ASN A 278 0.47 -0.71 -29.52
N THR A 279 0.26 -0.87 -30.84
CA THR A 279 1.31 -1.47 -31.69
C THR A 279 2.56 -0.57 -31.75
N ILE A 280 3.68 -1.13 -32.19
CA ILE A 280 4.93 -0.37 -32.30
C ILE A 280 4.82 0.72 -33.38
N GLU A 281 4.07 0.47 -34.44
CA GLU A 281 3.80 1.43 -35.53
C GLU A 281 2.97 2.61 -35.03
N GLU A 282 1.91 2.34 -34.26
CA GLU A 282 1.11 3.38 -33.62
C GLU A 282 1.95 4.21 -32.65
N TYR A 283 2.87 3.56 -31.93
CA TYR A 283 3.75 4.24 -31.00
C TYR A 283 4.80 5.11 -31.69
N ILE A 284 5.39 4.65 -32.81
CA ILE A 284 6.26 5.45 -33.67
C ILE A 284 5.52 6.72 -34.13
N LYS A 285 4.26 6.59 -34.58
CA LYS A 285 3.45 7.74 -34.97
C LYS A 285 3.28 8.73 -33.81
N ILE A 286 2.91 8.24 -32.62
CA ILE A 286 2.76 9.08 -31.42
C ILE A 286 4.06 9.85 -31.10
N MET A 287 5.21 9.19 -31.25
CA MET A 287 6.51 9.80 -30.97
C MET A 287 6.89 10.86 -32.01
N ASN A 288 6.64 10.58 -33.29
CA ASN A 288 6.82 11.54 -34.37
C ASN A 288 5.93 12.78 -34.20
N ASP A 289 4.65 12.58 -33.86
CA ASP A 289 3.69 13.65 -33.63
C ASP A 289 4.05 14.47 -32.37
N ARG A 290 4.58 13.84 -31.33
CA ARG A 290 4.91 14.50 -30.05
C ARG A 290 6.20 15.34 -30.14
N TYR A 291 7.19 14.87 -30.88
CA TYR A 291 8.54 15.46 -30.95
C TYR A 291 8.87 15.96 -32.36
N TYR A 292 7.85 16.43 -33.08
CA TYR A 292 7.95 16.82 -34.50
C TYR A 292 9.06 17.83 -34.80
N GLY A 293 9.41 18.73 -33.86
CA GLY A 293 10.45 19.74 -34.10
C GLY A 293 11.88 19.19 -34.01
N THR A 294 12.03 17.94 -33.54
CA THR A 294 13.32 17.24 -33.52
C THR A 294 13.59 16.46 -34.81
N ILE A 295 12.59 16.32 -35.66
CA ILE A 295 12.63 15.58 -36.92
C ILE A 295 12.98 16.53 -38.07
N THR A 296 13.87 16.09 -38.94
CA THR A 296 14.17 16.76 -40.21
C THR A 296 13.13 16.35 -41.23
N LYS A 297 12.40 17.32 -41.77
CA LYS A 297 11.40 17.13 -42.83
C LYS A 297 12.05 17.12 -44.21
#